data_AF-A0A134A8X1-F1
#
_entry.id   AF-A0A134A8X1-F1
#
_cell.length_a   1.000
_cell.length_b   1.000
_cell.length_c   1.000
_cell.angle_alpha   90.00
_cell.angle_beta   90.00
_cell.angle_gamma   90.00
#
_symmetry.space_group_name_H-M   'P 1'
#
loop_
_entity.id
_entity.type
_entity.pdbx_description
1 polymer ?
#
loop_
_entity_poly.entity_id
_entity_poly.type
_entity_poly.pdbx_seq_one_letter_code
_entity_poly.pdbx_strand_id
1 'polypeptide(L)' 'MSEILAQVIPNILTRTAEESDQVLLLSGKNIRIECLDGSLQCGHDGSDGPELPIDLVILSQRVRIFALRG' A
#
# COMPACT_ATOMS: atom_id res chain seq x y z
N MET A 1 -6.56 -19.35 -1.60
CA MET A 1 -6.44 -17.88 -1.36
C MET A 1 -6.33 -17.54 0.13
N SER A 2 -6.99 -18.27 1.03
CA SER A 2 -6.91 -18.09 2.49
C SER A 2 -5.55 -18.43 3.13
N GLU A 3 -4.82 -19.42 2.59
CA GLU A 3 -3.57 -19.89 3.20
C GLU A 3 -2.39 -18.92 3.06
N ILE A 4 -2.32 -18.18 1.94
CA ILE A 4 -1.24 -17.21 1.70
C ILE A 4 -1.40 -16.01 2.66
N LEU A 5 -2.62 -15.50 2.80
CA LEU A 5 -2.92 -14.41 3.74
C LEU A 5 -2.63 -14.85 5.18
N ALA A 6 -2.99 -16.07 5.56
CA ALA A 6 -2.71 -16.59 6.91
C ALA A 6 -1.21 -16.71 7.23
N GLN A 7 -0.36 -16.98 6.23
CA GLN A 7 1.11 -17.05 6.42
C GLN A 7 1.78 -15.67 6.43
N VAL A 8 1.23 -14.71 5.67
CA VAL A 8 1.81 -13.38 5.51
C VAL A 8 1.41 -12.43 6.66
N ILE A 9 0.19 -12.55 7.20
CA ILE A 9 -0.33 -11.69 8.27
C ILE A 9 0.59 -11.66 9.51
N PRO A 10 1.05 -12.81 10.07
CA PRO A 10 1.95 -12.78 11.21
C PRO A 10 3.26 -12.06 10.91
N ASN A 11 3.81 -12.22 9.71
CA ASN A 11 5.07 -11.60 9.30
C ASN A 11 4.94 -10.08 9.11
N ILE A 12 3.79 -9.59 8.63
CA ILE A 12 3.49 -8.15 8.52
C ILE A 12 3.25 -7.53 9.91
N LEU A 13 2.63 -8.26 10.83
CA LEU A 13 2.25 -7.74 12.15
C LEU A 13 3.38 -7.78 13.18
N THR A 14 4.39 -8.65 13.01
CA THR A 14 5.41 -8.91 14.04
C THR A 14 6.82 -8.46 13.69
N ARG A 15 7.14 -8.25 12.41
CA ARG A 15 8.45 -7.76 11.98
C ARG A 15 8.32 -6.39 11.32
N THR A 16 9.26 -5.50 11.60
CA THR A 16 9.50 -4.36 10.72
C THR A 16 9.77 -4.92 9.33
N ALA A 17 9.17 -4.34 8.29
CA ALA A 17 9.31 -4.81 6.91
C ALA A 17 10.77 -4.90 6.42
N GLU A 18 11.73 -4.38 7.20
CA GLU A 18 13.18 -4.44 7.00
C GLU A 18 13.80 -5.82 7.30
N GLU A 19 13.14 -6.71 8.05
CA GLU A 19 13.70 -8.01 8.50
C GLU A 19 13.10 -9.25 7.78
N SER A 20 12.42 -9.06 6.65
CA SER A 20 11.72 -10.14 5.94
C SER A 20 12.19 -10.28 4.50
N ASP A 21 12.63 -11.47 4.13
CA ASP A 21 13.00 -11.82 2.73
C ASP A 21 11.79 -11.87 1.79
N GLN A 22 10.57 -11.79 2.34
CA GLN A 22 9.31 -11.88 1.59
C GLN A 22 8.61 -10.53 1.44
N VAL A 23 9.11 -9.48 2.07
CA VAL A 23 8.49 -8.15 2.08
C VAL A 23 9.49 -7.12 1.59
N LEU A 24 9.10 -6.35 0.58
CA LEU A 24 9.88 -5.24 0.07
C LEU A 24 9.25 -3.93 0.55
N LEU A 25 9.97 -3.18 1.40
CA LEU A 25 9.59 -1.84 1.82
C LEU A 25 10.28 -0.80 0.93
N LEU A 26 9.48 -0.02 0.21
CA LEU A 26 9.95 1.11 -0.61
C LEU A 26 9.15 2.36 -0.26
N SER A 27 9.81 3.51 -0.33
CA SER A 27 9.15 4.81 -0.20
C SER A 27 9.50 5.70 -1.38
N GLY A 28 8.52 6.46 -1.85
CA GLY A 28 8.65 7.32 -3.02
C GLY A 28 7.56 8.38 -3.04
N LYS A 29 7.84 9.51 -3.69
CA LYS A 29 6.86 10.60 -3.86
C LYS A 29 5.95 10.41 -5.07
N ASN A 30 6.46 9.73 -6.10
CA ASN A 30 5.76 9.40 -7.33
C ASN A 30 6.05 7.92 -7.61
N ILE A 31 5.02 7.08 -7.61
CA ILE A 31 5.14 5.64 -7.79
C ILE A 31 4.11 5.21 -8.84
N ARG A 32 4.55 4.51 -9.88
CA ARG A 32 3.67 3.89 -10.86
C ARG A 32 3.59 2.40 -10.57
N ILE A 33 2.36 1.87 -10.57
CA ILE A 33 2.09 0.46 -10.32
C ILE A 33 1.34 -0.09 -11.53
N GLU A 34 1.86 -1.18 -12.08
CA GLU A 34 1.31 -1.84 -13.24
C GLU A 34 1.33 -3.36 -13.04
N CYS A 35 0.35 -4.06 -13.61
CA CYS A 35 0.40 -5.51 -13.73
C CYS A 35 0.67 -5.85 -15.19
N LEU A 36 1.68 -6.70 -15.45
CA LEU A 36 2.00 -7.12 -16.81
C LEU A 36 0.92 -8.04 -17.39
N ASP A 37 0.25 -8.81 -16.53
CA ASP A 37 -0.75 -9.79 -16.94
C ASP A 37 -2.06 -9.62 -16.15
N GLY A 38 -3.13 -9.27 -16.87
CA GLY A 38 -4.48 -9.14 -16.32
C GLY A 38 -4.84 -7.75 -15.78
N SER A 39 -6.12 -7.58 -15.44
CA SER A 39 -6.62 -6.40 -14.73
C SER A 39 -6.76 -6.71 -13.25
N LEU A 40 -6.26 -5.80 -12.41
CA LEU A 40 -6.38 -5.87 -10.97
C LEU A 40 -7.11 -4.62 -10.48
N GLN A 41 -8.17 -4.85 -9.73
CA GLN A 41 -8.95 -3.82 -9.07
C GLN A 41 -8.28 -3.45 -7.74
N CYS A 42 -7.92 -2.19 -7.56
CA CYS A 42 -7.36 -1.71 -6.29
C CYS A 42 -8.48 -1.45 -5.27
N GLY A 43 -8.12 -1.48 -3.98
CA GLY A 43 -8.91 -0.87 -2.92
C GLY A 43 -8.42 0.56 -2.63
N HIS A 44 -9.34 1.46 -2.26
CA HIS A 44 -9.06 2.84 -1.91
C HIS A 44 -9.89 3.24 -0.69
N ASP A 45 -9.22 3.52 0.43
CA ASP A 45 -9.84 3.95 1.70
C ASP A 45 -11.05 3.11 2.15
N GLY A 46 -10.94 1.78 2.01
CA GLY A 46 -11.98 0.82 2.39
C GLY A 46 -13.11 0.63 1.37
N SER A 47 -13.00 1.25 0.20
CA SER A 47 -13.91 1.08 -0.94
C SER A 47 -13.17 0.51 -2.17
N ASP A 48 -13.91 0.18 -3.22
CA ASP A 48 -13.32 -0.15 -4.52
C ASP A 48 -12.65 1.10 -5.12
N GLY A 49 -11.44 0.93 -5.62
CA GLY A 49 -10.59 1.98 -6.18
C GLY A 49 -10.53 1.98 -7.72
N PRO A 50 -9.46 2.49 -8.31
CA PRO A 50 -9.18 2.34 -9.74
C PRO A 50 -8.63 0.94 -10.09
N GLU A 51 -8.75 0.54 -11.35
CA GLU A 51 -8.00 -0.61 -11.89
C GLU A 51 -6.57 -0.20 -12.26
N LEU A 52 -5.63 -1.14 -12.20
CA LEU A 52 -4.25 -0.94 -12.68
C LEU A 52 -4.22 -0.72 -14.22
N PRO A 53 -3.27 0.08 -14.74
CA PRO A 53 -2.17 0.75 -14.03
C PRO A 53 -2.59 2.04 -13.32
N ILE A 54 -1.87 2.39 -12.25
CA ILE A 54 -2.10 3.63 -11.48
C ILE A 54 -0.81 4.38 -11.20
N ASP A 55 -0.94 5.70 -11.07
CA ASP A 55 0.12 6.61 -10.63
C ASP A 55 -0.23 7.18 -9.25
N LEU A 56 0.58 6.89 -8.24
CA LEU A 56 0.49 7.41 -6.88
C LEU A 56 1.39 8.63 -6.74
N VAL A 57 0.82 9.75 -6.27
CA VAL A 57 1.54 11.02 -6.11
C VAL A 57 1.28 11.63 -4.73
N ILE A 58 2.35 11.98 -4.02
CA ILE A 58 2.26 12.69 -2.74
C ILE A 58 2.09 14.20 -2.97
N LEU A 59 0.87 14.68 -2.73
CA LEU A 59 0.57 16.10 -2.70
C LEU A 59 0.93 16.69 -1.33
N SER A 60 2.16 17.17 -1.21
CA SER A 60 2.69 17.72 0.04
C SER A 60 1.88 18.93 0.53
N GLN A 61 1.51 18.94 1.81
CA GLN A 61 0.77 20.04 2.46
C GLN A 61 -0.55 20.41 1.77
N ARG A 62 -1.18 19.45 1.08
CA ARG A 62 -2.39 19.71 0.28
C ARG A 62 -3.61 20.13 1.10
N VAL A 63 -3.65 19.73 2.37
CA VAL A 63 -4.76 19.95 3.30
C VAL A 63 -4.22 20.59 4.57
N ARG A 64 -4.98 21.54 5.12
CA ARG A 64 -4.75 22.09 6.46
C ARG A 64 -5.70 21.42 7.43
N ILE A 65 -5.17 20.94 8.54
CA ILE A 65 -5.96 20.27 9.58
C ILE A 65 -5.76 20.99 10.91
N PHE A 66 -6.81 21.00 11.73
CA PHE A 66 -6.69 21.37 13.13
C PHE A 66 -6.29 20.13 13.91
N ALA A 67 -4.99 19.97 14.14
CA ALA A 67 -4.50 18.91 15.00
C ALA A 67 -4.87 19.22 16.45
N LEU A 68 -5.52 18.28 17.13
CA LEU A 68 -5.61 18.32 18.59
C LEU A 68 -4.18 18.25 19.13
N ARG A 69 -3.82 19.17 20.04
CA ARG A 69 -2.54 19.06 20.75
C ARG A 69 -2.62 17.83 21.65
N GLY A 70 -1.72 16.87 21.42
CA GLY A 70 -1.46 15.74 22.32
C GLY A 70 -0.65 16.18 23.54
#